data_AF-A0A7S4FWY1-F1
#
_entry.id   AF-A0A7S4FWY1-F1
#
_cell.length_a   1.000
_cell.length_b   1.000
_cell.length_c   1.000
_cell.angle_alpha   90.00
_cell.angle_beta   90.00
_cell.angle_gamma   90.00
#
_symmetry.space_group_name_H-M   'P 1'
#
loop_
_entity.id
_entity.type
_entity.pdbx_description
1 polymer ?
#
loop_
_entity_poly.entity_id
_entity_poly.type
_entity_poly.pdbx_seq_one_letter_code
_entity_poly.pdbx_strand_id
1 'polypeptide(L)'
;QSFKLQRHPATLDFVVKSDVECETTVYMGVTETVTPRGLQFEPQSQQYAHFALPSVTMPPGEAVSYKSCVPQGSASHNLQLAMYHPAGPVSAVYNRQSGRMVPLIVGLSYTAPNSTSHHIHWLYCSLKSSADDRFKIALVKQRLQVDGALYDLQDVFGDDGDEAECAICLCDPKKVIVMPCRHLSMCAECALTVAMSRDARCPICRGPIEELIGSEGS
;
A
#
# COMPACT_ATOMS: atom_id res chain seq x y z
N GLN A 1 24.85 -37.57 13.54
CA GLN A 1 23.46 -37.44 13.04
C GLN A 1 23.30 -36.04 12.51
N SER A 2 23.14 -35.86 11.20
CA SER A 2 22.93 -34.56 10.57
C SER A 2 21.44 -34.24 10.52
N PHE A 3 21.03 -33.16 11.19
CA PHE A 3 19.68 -32.64 11.09
C PHE A 3 19.48 -32.10 9.66
N LYS A 4 18.76 -32.83 8.80
CA LYS A 4 18.24 -32.26 7.56
C LYS A 4 17.10 -31.32 7.94
N LEU A 5 17.35 -30.01 7.96
CA LEU A 5 16.27 -29.02 7.89
C LEU A 5 15.62 -29.17 6.51
N GLN A 6 14.56 -29.98 6.41
CA GLN A 6 13.62 -29.85 5.30
C GLN A 6 12.77 -28.62 5.59
N ARG A 7 13.20 -27.46 5.11
CA ARG A 7 12.36 -26.26 5.09
C ARG A 7 11.31 -26.43 3.99
N HIS A 8 10.05 -26.24 4.36
CA HIS A 8 8.94 -26.30 3.43
C HIS A 8 8.97 -25.07 2.49
N PRO A 9 8.42 -25.18 1.27
CA PRO A 9 8.33 -24.05 0.36
C PRO A 9 7.39 -23.00 0.98
N ALA A 10 7.90 -21.79 1.17
CA ALA A 10 7.09 -20.70 1.71
C ALA A 10 5.96 -20.33 0.75
N THR A 11 4.74 -20.17 1.27
CA THR A 11 3.55 -19.90 0.46
C THR A 11 3.01 -18.48 0.70
N LEU A 12 2.51 -17.86 -0.37
CA LEU A 12 1.74 -16.63 -0.33
C LEU A 12 0.59 -16.78 -1.31
N ASP A 13 -0.62 -16.66 -0.79
CA ASP A 13 -1.83 -16.65 -1.57
C ASP A 13 -2.58 -15.35 -1.25
N PHE A 14 -2.94 -14.59 -2.28
CA PHE A 14 -3.76 -13.39 -2.11
C PHE A 14 -4.73 -13.20 -3.26
N VAL A 15 -5.80 -12.47 -2.97
CA VAL A 15 -6.89 -12.22 -3.91
C VAL A 15 -7.01 -10.72 -4.13
N VAL A 16 -7.03 -10.33 -5.40
CA VAL A 16 -7.31 -8.96 -5.82
C VAL A 16 -8.74 -8.90 -6.33
N LYS A 17 -9.47 -7.87 -5.94
CA LYS A 17 -10.86 -7.63 -6.35
C LYS A 17 -11.03 -6.18 -6.77
N SER A 18 -11.90 -5.96 -7.73
CA SER A 18 -12.26 -4.63 -8.21
C SER A 18 -13.75 -4.60 -8.55
N ASP A 19 -14.41 -3.49 -8.24
CA ASP A 19 -15.79 -3.18 -8.64
C ASP A 19 -15.88 -2.58 -10.05
N VAL A 20 -14.73 -2.17 -10.61
CA VAL A 20 -14.57 -1.72 -11.99
C VAL A 20 -13.69 -2.66 -12.79
N GLU A 21 -13.87 -2.66 -14.11
CA GLU A 21 -12.95 -3.38 -15.00
C GLU A 21 -11.56 -2.74 -14.91
N CYS A 22 -10.55 -3.56 -14.65
CA CYS A 22 -9.18 -3.10 -14.55
C CYS A 22 -8.20 -4.19 -14.93
N GLU A 23 -6.96 -3.80 -15.21
CA GLU A 23 -5.85 -4.71 -15.40
C GLU A 23 -5.00 -4.71 -14.11
N THR A 24 -4.71 -5.90 -13.60
CA THR A 24 -3.84 -6.06 -12.43
C THR A 24 -2.44 -6.49 -12.84
N THR A 25 -1.44 -5.84 -12.26
CA THR A 25 -0.01 -6.16 -12.41
C THR A 25 0.58 -6.46 -11.04
N VAL A 26 1.52 -7.41 -10.99
CA VAL A 26 2.20 -7.78 -9.73
C VAL A 26 3.70 -7.80 -9.95
N TYR A 27 4.41 -7.07 -9.10
CA TYR A 27 5.87 -7.03 -9.06
C TYR A 27 6.40 -7.53 -7.71
N MET A 28 7.54 -8.19 -7.71
CA MET A 28 8.22 -8.67 -6.50
C MET A 28 9.70 -8.30 -6.51
N GLY A 29 10.20 -7.80 -5.38
CA GLY A 29 11.64 -7.56 -5.18
C GLY A 29 12.19 -6.48 -6.09
N VAL A 30 11.41 -5.42 -6.29
CA VAL A 30 11.73 -4.35 -7.24
C VAL A 30 12.24 -3.12 -6.53
N THR A 31 13.01 -2.33 -7.26
CA THR A 31 13.28 -0.94 -6.96
C THR A 31 12.36 -0.06 -7.78
N GLU A 32 12.00 1.11 -7.26
CA GLU A 32 11.17 2.07 -7.97
C GLU A 32 11.99 3.24 -8.51
N THR A 33 11.64 3.68 -9.71
CA THR A 33 12.15 4.91 -10.31
C THR A 33 10.96 5.77 -10.73
N VAL A 34 10.94 7.02 -10.27
CA VAL A 34 9.95 8.00 -10.71
C VAL A 34 10.44 8.62 -12.01
N THR A 35 9.64 8.53 -13.06
CA THR A 35 9.93 9.13 -14.37
C THR A 35 8.85 10.14 -14.75
N PRO A 36 9.06 11.00 -15.77
CA PRO A 36 8.00 11.87 -16.30
C PRO A 36 6.79 11.11 -16.87
N ARG A 37 6.91 9.80 -17.12
CA ARG A 37 5.82 8.94 -17.62
C ARG A 37 5.16 8.13 -16.50
N GLY A 38 5.52 8.39 -15.24
CA GLY A 38 5.05 7.65 -14.07
C GLY A 38 6.09 6.70 -13.49
N LEU A 39 5.62 5.73 -12.70
CA LEU A 39 6.47 4.77 -12.01
C LEU A 39 7.00 3.69 -12.94
N GLN A 40 8.28 3.38 -12.79
CA GLN A 40 8.92 2.21 -13.38
C GLN A 40 9.50 1.33 -12.27
N PHE A 41 9.42 0.02 -12.48
CA PHE A 41 9.90 -0.98 -11.54
C PHE A 41 10.96 -1.85 -12.20
N GLU A 42 12.10 -1.97 -11.52
CA GLU A 42 13.23 -2.77 -11.99
C GLU A 42 13.62 -3.80 -10.93
N PRO A 43 14.02 -5.02 -11.32
CA PRO A 43 14.47 -6.03 -10.38
C PRO A 43 15.69 -5.53 -9.60
N GLN A 44 15.73 -5.76 -8.28
CA GLN A 44 16.85 -5.31 -7.43
C GLN A 44 18.20 -5.99 -7.79
N SER A 45 18.18 -7.09 -8.53
CA SER A 45 19.34 -7.88 -8.93
C SER A 45 19.00 -8.75 -10.15
N GLN A 46 20.01 -9.16 -10.91
CA GLN A 46 19.85 -10.08 -12.03
C GLN A 46 19.30 -11.46 -11.61
N GLN A 47 19.35 -11.80 -10.32
CA GLN A 47 18.76 -13.01 -9.76
C GLN A 47 17.22 -12.99 -9.69
N TYR A 48 16.59 -11.84 -9.91
CA TYR A 48 15.12 -11.70 -9.92
C TYR A 48 14.56 -11.70 -11.34
N ALA A 49 14.83 -12.74 -12.13
CA ALA A 49 14.35 -12.82 -13.52
C ALA A 49 12.81 -12.91 -13.67
N HIS A 50 12.11 -13.33 -12.61
CA HIS A 50 10.64 -13.40 -12.54
C HIS A 50 10.07 -12.36 -11.56
N PHE A 51 10.56 -11.13 -11.66
CA PHE A 51 10.13 -10.03 -10.80
C PHE A 51 8.75 -9.47 -11.17
N ALA A 52 8.29 -9.65 -12.42
CA ALA A 52 6.99 -9.20 -12.88
C ALA A 52 6.15 -10.41 -13.32
N LEU A 53 4.91 -10.48 -12.83
CA LEU A 53 3.94 -11.45 -13.32
C LEU A 53 3.21 -10.89 -14.56
N PRO A 54 2.71 -11.75 -15.46
CA PRO A 54 1.84 -11.30 -16.55
C PRO A 54 0.63 -10.55 -16.00
N SER A 55 0.29 -9.44 -16.64
CA SER A 55 -0.92 -8.71 -16.32
C SER A 55 -2.16 -9.57 -16.54
N VAL A 56 -3.21 -9.31 -15.76
CA VAL A 56 -4.50 -10.00 -15.88
C VAL A 56 -5.61 -8.97 -15.94
N THR A 57 -6.47 -9.05 -16.94
CA THR A 57 -7.71 -8.27 -16.99
C THR A 57 -8.73 -8.86 -16.03
N MET A 58 -9.32 -8.02 -15.19
CA MET A 58 -10.32 -8.36 -14.18
C MET A 58 -11.65 -7.70 -14.52
N PRO A 59 -12.70 -8.49 -14.78
CA PRO A 59 -14.05 -7.96 -14.93
C PRO A 59 -14.59 -7.35 -13.62
N PRO A 60 -15.59 -6.45 -13.70
CA PRO A 60 -16.26 -5.88 -12.53
C PRO A 60 -16.83 -6.95 -11.59
N GLY A 61 -16.50 -6.89 -10.31
CA GLY A 61 -16.99 -7.82 -9.28
C GLY A 61 -16.29 -9.18 -9.25
N GLU A 62 -15.38 -9.44 -10.19
CA GLU A 62 -14.56 -10.66 -10.20
C GLU A 62 -13.28 -10.51 -9.38
N ALA A 63 -12.59 -11.65 -9.20
CA ALA A 63 -11.42 -11.74 -8.33
C ALA A 63 -10.31 -12.56 -8.99
N VAL A 64 -9.07 -12.05 -8.95
CA VAL A 64 -7.89 -12.80 -9.39
C VAL A 64 -7.11 -13.30 -8.19
N SER A 65 -6.79 -14.59 -8.21
CA SER A 65 -6.00 -15.25 -7.16
C SER A 65 -4.56 -15.44 -7.60
N TYR A 66 -3.63 -14.95 -6.79
CA TYR A 66 -2.20 -15.19 -6.94
C TYR A 66 -1.77 -16.25 -5.93
N LYS A 67 -1.01 -17.26 -6.36
CA LYS A 67 -0.57 -18.36 -5.51
C LYS A 67 0.93 -18.63 -5.64
N SER A 68 1.56 -19.06 -4.56
CA SER A 68 2.92 -19.59 -4.59
C SER A 68 2.87 -21.08 -4.90
N CYS A 69 3.37 -21.51 -6.06
CA CYS A 69 3.48 -22.95 -6.35
C CYS A 69 4.89 -23.49 -6.04
N VAL A 70 4.95 -24.77 -5.68
CA VAL A 70 6.16 -25.58 -5.85
C VAL A 70 6.31 -25.87 -7.35
N PRO A 71 7.51 -25.82 -7.96
CA PRO A 71 7.67 -26.04 -9.40
C PRO A 71 7.34 -27.50 -9.75
N GLN A 72 6.07 -27.76 -10.08
CA GLN A 72 5.56 -29.01 -10.64
C GLN A 72 4.51 -28.71 -11.71
N GLY A 73 4.93 -28.07 -12.81
CA GLY A 73 4.20 -28.08 -14.08
C GLY A 73 3.06 -27.06 -14.30
N SER A 74 3.13 -26.44 -15.49
CA SER A 74 2.12 -25.65 -16.25
C SER A 74 1.29 -24.56 -15.54
N ALA A 75 1.88 -23.36 -15.54
CA ALA A 75 1.31 -22.01 -15.70
C ALA A 75 -0.03 -21.63 -15.02
N SER A 76 0.06 -20.71 -14.04
CA SER A 76 -0.42 -19.32 -14.16
C SER A 76 -0.15 -18.57 -12.83
N HIS A 77 0.51 -17.41 -12.89
CA HIS A 77 0.75 -16.48 -11.77
C HIS A 77 1.46 -17.04 -10.52
N ASN A 78 2.60 -17.71 -10.70
CA ASN A 78 3.37 -18.30 -9.60
C ASN A 78 4.36 -17.31 -8.97
N LEU A 79 4.29 -17.14 -7.65
CA LEU A 79 5.19 -16.29 -6.87
C LEU A 79 6.41 -17.08 -6.39
N GLN A 80 7.62 -16.72 -6.83
CA GLN A 80 8.86 -17.36 -6.36
C GLN A 80 9.29 -16.75 -5.01
N LEU A 81 8.84 -17.34 -3.91
CA LEU A 81 9.01 -16.75 -2.57
C LEU A 81 10.21 -17.27 -1.76
N ALA A 82 10.89 -18.31 -2.26
CA ALA A 82 12.03 -18.92 -1.57
C ALA A 82 13.12 -17.91 -1.18
N MET A 83 13.24 -16.81 -1.93
CA MET A 83 14.25 -15.77 -1.68
C MET A 83 13.90 -14.81 -0.53
N TYR A 84 12.61 -14.67 -0.19
CA TYR A 84 12.12 -13.78 0.87
C TYR A 84 11.97 -14.48 2.24
N HIS A 85 12.34 -15.76 2.33
CA HIS A 85 12.33 -16.50 3.59
C HIS A 85 13.17 -15.76 4.66
N PRO A 86 12.84 -15.81 5.96
CA PRO A 86 13.61 -15.11 7.01
C PRO A 86 15.11 -15.45 7.07
N ALA A 87 15.45 -16.64 6.61
CA ALA A 87 16.83 -17.11 6.45
C ALA A 87 17.34 -17.07 4.99
N GLY A 88 16.58 -16.42 4.11
CA GLY A 88 16.97 -16.10 2.74
C GLY A 88 17.80 -14.81 2.68
N PRO A 89 18.38 -14.50 1.52
CA PRO A 89 19.30 -13.37 1.38
C PRO A 89 18.62 -12.00 1.32
N VAL A 90 17.27 -11.95 1.27
CA VAL A 90 16.50 -10.74 0.98
C VAL A 90 15.53 -10.42 2.12
N SER A 91 15.60 -9.19 2.65
CA SER A 91 14.64 -8.71 3.65
C SER A 91 13.25 -8.55 3.02
N ALA A 92 12.29 -9.35 3.46
CA ALA A 92 10.90 -9.29 3.02
C ALA A 92 10.11 -8.08 3.59
N VAL A 93 10.76 -7.25 4.41
CA VAL A 93 10.17 -6.08 5.07
C VAL A 93 10.53 -4.82 4.29
N TYR A 94 9.50 -4.06 3.89
CA TYR A 94 9.69 -2.74 3.30
C TYR A 94 10.27 -1.78 4.34
N ASN A 95 11.44 -1.23 4.05
CA ASN A 95 12.02 -0.16 4.86
C ASN A 95 11.68 1.18 4.21
N ARG A 96 10.79 1.95 4.86
CA ARG A 96 10.35 3.26 4.39
C ARG A 96 11.47 4.31 4.35
N GLN A 97 12.49 4.18 5.20
CA GLN A 97 13.62 5.12 5.24
C GLN A 97 14.63 4.87 4.12
N SER A 98 14.91 3.61 3.79
CA SER A 98 15.84 3.31 2.70
C SER A 98 15.14 3.33 1.34
N GLY A 99 13.87 2.92 1.25
CA GLY A 99 13.10 2.83 0.01
C GLY A 99 13.71 1.92 -1.07
N ARG A 100 14.82 1.23 -0.75
CA ARG A 100 15.72 0.62 -1.72
C ARG A 100 15.14 -0.61 -2.40
N MET A 101 14.19 -1.29 -1.77
CA MET A 101 13.52 -2.45 -2.35
C MET A 101 12.11 -2.56 -1.80
N VAL A 102 11.18 -2.85 -2.70
CA VAL A 102 9.78 -3.11 -2.42
C VAL A 102 9.51 -4.61 -2.60
N PRO A 103 9.14 -5.33 -1.52
CA PRO A 103 8.97 -6.79 -1.58
C PRO A 103 7.87 -7.23 -2.53
N LEU A 104 6.72 -6.55 -2.49
CA LEU A 104 5.57 -6.82 -3.34
C LEU A 104 4.91 -5.49 -3.73
N ILE A 105 4.60 -5.32 -5.01
CA ILE A 105 3.77 -4.24 -5.53
C ILE A 105 2.62 -4.85 -6.31
N VAL A 106 1.41 -4.35 -6.06
CA VAL A 106 0.23 -4.65 -6.87
C VAL A 106 -0.22 -3.36 -7.54
N GLY A 107 -0.27 -3.36 -8.87
CA GLY A 107 -0.85 -2.29 -9.68
C GLY A 107 -2.25 -2.65 -10.13
N LEU A 108 -3.14 -1.66 -10.10
CA LEU A 108 -4.49 -1.74 -10.64
C LEU A 108 -4.66 -0.59 -11.63
N SER A 109 -4.55 -0.89 -12.92
CA SER A 109 -4.73 0.09 -13.99
C SER A 109 -6.14 0.05 -14.54
N TYR A 110 -6.78 1.21 -14.64
CA TYR A 110 -8.07 1.35 -15.29
C TYR A 110 -8.13 2.64 -16.11
N THR A 111 -9.00 2.67 -17.09
CA THR A 111 -9.29 3.86 -17.89
C THR A 111 -10.73 4.27 -17.61
N ALA A 112 -10.94 5.50 -17.19
CA ALA A 112 -12.29 5.95 -16.84
C ALA A 112 -13.21 5.95 -18.09
N PRO A 113 -14.49 5.59 -17.96
CA PRO A 113 -15.43 5.61 -19.08
C PRO A 113 -15.49 7.00 -19.71
N ASN A 114 -15.45 7.07 -21.04
CA ASN A 114 -15.46 8.33 -21.81
C ASN A 114 -14.29 9.29 -21.51
N SER A 115 -13.21 8.80 -20.90
CA SER A 115 -12.00 9.55 -20.64
C SER A 115 -10.80 8.87 -21.29
N THR A 116 -9.80 9.66 -21.66
CA THR A 116 -8.46 9.14 -22.02
C THR A 116 -7.55 9.09 -20.81
N SER A 117 -8.04 9.47 -19.62
CA SER A 117 -7.23 9.50 -18.41
C SER A 117 -6.98 8.08 -17.93
N HIS A 118 -5.69 7.75 -17.81
CA HIS A 118 -5.23 6.44 -17.35
C HIS A 118 -4.84 6.54 -15.89
N HIS A 119 -5.58 5.79 -15.07
CA HIS A 119 -5.41 5.77 -13.63
C HIS A 119 -4.74 4.47 -13.22
N ILE A 120 -3.75 4.56 -12.33
CA ILE A 120 -3.12 3.37 -11.77
C ILE A 120 -3.02 3.52 -10.25
N HIS A 121 -3.64 2.60 -9.52
CA HIS A 121 -3.49 2.50 -8.09
C HIS A 121 -2.40 1.49 -7.75
N TRP A 122 -1.32 1.97 -7.13
CA TRP A 122 -0.17 1.18 -6.71
C TRP A 122 -0.25 0.88 -5.22
N LEU A 123 -0.24 -0.41 -4.87
CA LEU A 123 -0.24 -0.92 -3.51
C LEU A 123 1.15 -1.48 -3.19
N TYR A 124 1.84 -0.87 -2.23
CA TYR A 124 3.16 -1.32 -1.76
C TYR A 124 2.96 -2.20 -0.54
N CYS A 125 3.53 -3.39 -0.60
CA CYS A 125 3.28 -4.45 0.36
C CYS A 125 4.59 -4.99 0.95
N SER A 126 4.60 -5.17 2.27
CA SER A 126 5.59 -5.99 2.96
C SER A 126 5.12 -7.42 3.10
N LEU A 127 6.06 -8.35 3.13
CA LEU A 127 5.80 -9.76 3.40
C LEU A 127 6.35 -10.09 4.79
N LYS A 128 5.46 -10.54 5.68
CA LYS A 128 5.83 -10.99 7.02
C LYS A 128 5.73 -12.51 7.08
N SER A 129 6.86 -13.17 7.30
CA SER A 129 6.87 -14.62 7.50
C SER A 129 6.25 -14.97 8.85
N SER A 130 5.46 -16.03 8.86
CA SER A 130 4.83 -16.64 10.02
C SER A 130 5.59 -17.92 10.42
N ALA A 131 5.38 -18.39 11.64
CA ALA A 131 6.07 -19.57 12.20
C ALA A 131 5.79 -20.88 11.43
N ASP A 132 4.76 -20.88 10.59
CA ASP A 132 4.30 -21.99 9.75
C ASP A 132 4.73 -21.83 8.27
N ASP A 133 5.80 -21.08 8.00
CA ASP A 133 6.35 -20.81 6.66
C ASP A 133 5.36 -20.13 5.68
N ARG A 134 4.27 -19.54 6.19
CA ARG A 134 3.35 -18.71 5.39
C ARG A 134 3.76 -17.25 5.44
N PHE A 135 3.59 -16.54 4.33
CA PHE A 135 3.69 -15.08 4.32
C PHE A 135 2.33 -14.42 4.56
N LYS A 136 2.33 -13.35 5.35
CA LYS A 136 1.24 -12.39 5.45
C LYS A 136 1.62 -11.12 4.70
N ILE A 137 0.69 -10.58 3.93
CA ILE A 137 0.84 -9.28 3.27
C ILE A 137 0.43 -8.19 4.25
N ALA A 138 1.26 -7.16 4.37
CA ALA A 138 0.92 -5.92 5.04
C ALA A 138 1.06 -4.77 4.04
N LEU A 139 -0.05 -4.06 3.78
CA LEU A 139 -0.03 -2.82 3.02
C LEU A 139 0.76 -1.77 3.81
N VAL A 140 1.74 -1.14 3.17
CA VAL A 140 2.64 -0.17 3.81
C VAL A 140 2.57 1.22 3.20
N LYS A 141 2.17 1.32 1.94
CA LYS A 141 2.07 2.57 1.21
C LYS A 141 1.14 2.39 0.01
N GLN A 142 0.42 3.45 -0.33
CA GLN A 142 -0.45 3.49 -1.50
C GLN A 142 -0.12 4.73 -2.33
N ARG A 143 -0.21 4.59 -3.64
CA ARG A 143 -0.02 5.70 -4.58
C ARG A 143 -1.07 5.66 -5.68
N LEU A 144 -1.60 6.81 -6.02
CA LEU A 144 -2.43 7.00 -7.20
C LEU A 144 -1.60 7.69 -8.28
N GLN A 145 -1.56 7.10 -9.47
CA GLN A 145 -0.97 7.71 -10.65
C GLN A 145 -2.09 8.10 -11.61
N VAL A 146 -2.13 9.36 -12.03
CA VAL A 146 -3.10 9.88 -13.00
C VAL A 146 -2.34 10.70 -14.04
N ASP A 147 -2.40 10.30 -15.30
CA ASP A 147 -1.76 11.01 -16.42
C ASP A 147 -0.28 11.38 -16.19
N GLY A 148 0.45 10.49 -15.50
CA GLY A 148 1.87 10.64 -15.16
C GLY A 148 2.14 11.41 -13.86
N ALA A 149 1.16 12.12 -13.30
CA ALA A 149 1.24 12.68 -11.96
C ALA A 149 1.09 11.57 -10.91
N LEU A 150 1.85 11.66 -9.81
CA LEU A 150 1.89 10.66 -8.75
C LEU A 150 1.50 11.29 -7.41
N TYR A 151 0.51 10.69 -6.76
CA TYR A 151 -0.04 11.13 -5.48
C TYR A 151 0.18 10.03 -4.44
N ASP A 152 0.87 10.34 -3.35
CA ASP A 152 0.96 9.44 -2.20
C ASP A 152 -0.38 9.47 -1.45
N LEU A 153 -1.07 8.32 -1.41
CA LEU A 153 -2.30 8.17 -0.63
C LEU A 153 -1.90 7.88 0.81
N GLN A 154 -2.49 8.63 1.74
CA GLN A 154 -2.25 8.46 3.17
C GLN A 154 -3.58 8.32 3.89
N ASP A 155 -3.68 7.31 4.75
CA ASP A 155 -4.87 7.14 5.58
C ASP A 155 -5.06 8.33 6.51
N VAL A 156 -6.30 8.78 6.58
CA VAL A 156 -6.79 9.73 7.57
C VAL A 156 -7.42 8.93 8.71
N PHE A 157 -6.93 9.11 9.94
CA PHE A 157 -7.42 8.39 11.10
C PHE A 157 -8.55 9.17 11.77
N GLY A 158 -9.65 8.51 12.14
CA GLY A 158 -10.80 9.15 12.79
C GLY A 158 -11.80 9.77 11.81
N ASP A 159 -11.74 9.37 10.54
CA ASP A 159 -12.81 9.54 9.56
C ASP A 159 -13.86 8.44 9.76
N ASP A 160 -14.72 8.63 10.76
CA ASP A 160 -15.77 7.69 11.14
C ASP A 160 -17.08 7.94 10.34
N GLY A 161 -17.01 8.70 9.23
CA GLY A 161 -18.15 9.15 8.43
C GLY A 161 -18.67 10.54 8.81
N ASP A 162 -19.65 11.04 8.04
CA ASP A 162 -20.19 12.41 8.15
C ASP A 162 -20.80 12.76 9.53
N GLU A 163 -21.09 11.76 10.36
CA GLU A 163 -21.63 11.91 11.72
C GLU A 163 -20.52 12.06 12.79
N ALA A 164 -19.25 12.02 12.41
CA ALA A 164 -18.14 12.11 13.34
C ALA A 164 -17.95 13.55 13.86
N GLU A 165 -18.29 13.77 15.14
CA GLU A 165 -18.21 15.07 15.80
C GLU A 165 -16.78 15.48 16.19
N CYS A 166 -16.52 16.79 16.20
CA CYS A 166 -15.28 17.38 16.66
C CYS A 166 -14.97 16.97 18.10
N ALA A 167 -13.76 16.46 18.34
CA ALA A 167 -13.31 16.01 19.65
C ALA A 167 -13.18 17.12 20.72
N ILE A 168 -13.43 18.39 20.35
CA ILE A 168 -13.32 19.55 21.23
C ILE A 168 -14.71 20.10 21.55
N CYS A 169 -15.49 20.51 20.54
CA CYS A 169 -16.82 21.08 20.79
C CYS A 169 -17.93 20.04 20.89
N LEU A 170 -17.74 18.82 20.35
CA LEU A 170 -18.77 17.77 20.29
C LEU A 170 -20.09 18.27 19.66
N CYS A 171 -20.00 19.16 18.67
CA CYS A 171 -21.16 19.80 18.04
C CYS A 171 -21.01 19.79 16.51
N ASP A 172 -19.88 20.28 16.02
CA ASP A 172 -19.62 20.37 14.58
C ASP A 172 -18.92 19.12 14.06
N PRO A 173 -19.12 18.76 12.78
CA PRO A 173 -18.40 17.64 12.17
C PRO A 173 -16.89 17.90 12.12
N LYS A 174 -16.10 16.82 12.19
CA LYS A 174 -14.65 16.89 11.99
C LYS A 174 -14.35 17.33 10.55
N LYS A 175 -13.47 18.32 10.40
CA LYS A 175 -13.07 18.89 9.10
C LYS A 175 -11.58 19.15 8.95
N VAL A 176 -10.79 18.84 9.98
CA VAL A 176 -9.35 19.19 10.00
C VAL A 176 -8.51 17.98 10.36
N ILE A 177 -7.56 17.68 9.48
CA ILE A 177 -6.53 16.65 9.62
C ILE A 177 -5.29 17.27 10.26
N VAL A 178 -4.79 16.63 11.32
CA VAL A 178 -3.62 17.08 12.08
C VAL A 178 -2.34 16.40 11.61
N MET A 179 -1.36 17.15 11.10
CA MET A 179 -0.07 16.62 10.68
C MET A 179 0.98 16.70 11.83
N PRO A 180 1.89 15.70 11.94
CA PRO A 180 2.10 14.56 11.04
C PRO A 180 1.29 13.30 11.41
N CYS A 181 0.49 13.34 12.47
CA CYS A 181 -0.21 12.16 12.99
C CYS A 181 -1.44 11.70 12.18
N ARG A 182 -1.94 12.55 11.29
CA ARG A 182 -3.09 12.37 10.38
C ARG A 182 -4.43 12.07 11.04
N HIS A 183 -4.65 12.54 12.26
CA HIS A 183 -5.98 12.42 12.88
C HIS A 183 -6.92 13.51 12.36
N LEU A 184 -8.02 13.11 11.72
CA LEU A 184 -9.20 13.94 11.53
C LEU A 184 -9.92 14.03 12.87
N SER A 185 -9.90 15.20 13.49
CA SER A 185 -10.25 15.30 14.92
C SER A 185 -11.04 16.53 15.33
N MET A 186 -11.08 17.58 14.52
CA MET A 186 -11.67 18.85 14.93
C MET A 186 -12.39 19.56 13.80
N CYS A 187 -13.37 20.41 14.14
CA CYS A 187 -13.97 21.34 13.21
C CYS A 187 -13.02 22.52 12.92
N ALA A 188 -13.32 23.30 11.89
CA ALA A 188 -12.48 24.43 11.48
C ALA A 188 -12.28 25.48 12.58
N GLU A 189 -13.33 25.81 13.35
CA GLU A 189 -13.27 26.82 14.40
C GLU A 189 -12.42 26.37 15.60
N CYS A 190 -12.62 25.12 16.04
CA CYS A 190 -11.80 24.53 17.10
C CYS A 190 -10.33 24.41 16.67
N ALA A 191 -10.06 24.14 15.39
CA ALA A 191 -8.70 24.08 14.86
C ALA A 191 -7.96 25.40 14.97
N LEU A 192 -8.61 26.52 14.64
CA LEU A 192 -8.03 27.86 14.79
C LEU A 192 -7.68 28.14 16.27
N THR A 193 -8.58 27.76 17.17
CA THR A 193 -8.35 27.92 18.62
C THR A 193 -7.14 27.11 19.10
N VAL A 194 -7.01 25.87 18.65
CA VAL A 194 -5.85 25.01 18.98
C VAL A 194 -4.56 25.56 18.39
N ALA A 195 -4.59 26.05 17.15
CA ALA A 195 -3.41 26.63 16.48
C ALA A 195 -2.87 27.88 17.19
N MET A 196 -3.75 28.65 17.84
CA MET A 196 -3.37 29.83 18.64
C MET A 196 -2.91 29.48 20.06
N SER A 197 -3.07 28.23 20.50
CA SER A 197 -2.65 27.79 21.83
C SER A 197 -1.13 27.64 21.92
N ARG A 198 -0.55 27.87 23.12
CA ARG A 198 0.90 27.74 23.32
C ARG A 198 1.43 26.31 23.24
N ASP A 199 0.56 25.31 23.32
CA ASP A 199 0.89 23.89 23.29
C ASP A 199 -0.05 23.17 22.32
N ALA A 200 0.06 23.51 21.04
CA ALA A 200 -0.75 22.93 19.97
C ALA A 200 -0.46 21.43 19.84
N ARG A 201 -1.39 20.60 20.33
CA ARG A 201 -1.30 19.14 20.29
C ARG A 201 -2.55 18.51 19.72
N CYS A 202 -2.37 17.39 19.03
CA CYS A 202 -3.48 16.59 18.52
C CYS A 202 -4.39 16.11 19.67
N PRO A 203 -5.72 16.32 19.62
CA PRO A 203 -6.63 15.83 20.66
C PRO A 203 -6.64 14.30 20.82
N ILE A 204 -6.32 13.57 19.74
CA ILE A 204 -6.39 12.11 19.72
C ILE A 204 -5.12 11.48 20.29
N CYS A 205 -3.96 11.77 19.69
CA CYS A 205 -2.70 11.12 20.09
C CYS A 205 -1.78 12.00 20.95
N ARG A 206 -2.14 13.27 21.17
CA ARG A 206 -1.33 14.25 21.93
C ARG A 206 0.05 14.54 21.33
N GLY A 207 0.28 14.16 20.08
CA GLY A 207 1.48 14.53 19.32
C GLY A 207 1.50 16.03 18.98
N PRO A 208 2.68 16.59 18.68
CA PRO A 208 2.81 17.99 18.25
C PRO A 208 2.09 18.24 16.93
N ILE A 209 1.52 19.42 16.77
CA ILE A 209 0.91 19.88 15.52
C ILE A 209 1.95 20.66 14.73
N GLU A 210 2.27 20.18 13.52
CA GLU A 210 3.15 20.89 12.57
C GLU A 210 2.34 21.64 11.52
N GLU A 211 1.23 21.04 11.08
CA GLU A 211 0.35 21.59 10.04
C GLU A 211 -1.09 21.11 10.28
N LEU A 212 -2.06 21.93 9.89
CA LEU A 212 -3.49 21.63 9.91
C LEU A 212 -4.02 21.73 8.49
N ILE A 213 -4.63 20.64 8.00
CA ILE A 213 -5.19 20.56 6.65
C ILE A 213 -6.71 20.48 6.75
N GLY A 214 -7.41 21.43 6.13
CA GLY A 214 -8.87 21.36 6.00
C GLY A 214 -9.27 20.28 5.00
N SER A 215 -10.21 19.41 5.36
CA SER A 215 -10.79 18.39 4.47
C SER A 215 -11.89 18.95 3.56
N GLU A 216 -12.05 20.27 3.47
CA GLU A 216 -13.06 20.87 2.61
C GLU A 216 -12.65 20.74 1.13
N GLY A 217 -13.29 19.79 0.43
CA GLY A 217 -13.19 19.62 -1.01
C GLY A 217 -12.59 18.29 -1.46
N SER A 218 -13.41 17.23 -1.41
CA SER A 218 -13.36 16.11 -2.34
C SER A 218 -14.72 15.97 -3.00
#